data_AF-A0A7V5SSP3-F1
#
_entry.id   AF-A0A7V5SSP3-F1
#
_cell.length_a   1.000
_cell.length_b   1.000
_cell.length_c   1.000
_cell.angle_alpha   90.00
_cell.angle_beta   90.00
_cell.angle_gamma   90.00
#
_symmetry.space_group_name_H-M   'P 1'
#
loop_
_entity.id
_entity.type
_entity.pdbx_description
1 polymer ?
#
loop_
_entity_poly.entity_id
_entity_poly.type
_entity_poly.pdbx_seq_one_letter_code
_entity_poly.pdbx_strand_id
1 'polypeptide(L)'
;MRKGLALVLGLLLLVMVQLYSGVMMQGFYWDVPSGGNWYNTMKSKAYELRYMVGGYGINRIWFPPVSKGQSGGYSMGYDPHDYYDLGQYNQDGTVETRFGSQAELKSAISTFRSYGIDCMADIVINHRSGGASEYNPYTGGNTWTDFRNVASGMAKWQYWAFHPNNIHSYDSGSFGGYPDICHDNSTVYNDIKNWMLWLKNTANAGFQSWRWDYVKGFSPSVV
;
A
#
# COMPACT_ATOMS: atom_id res chain seq x y z
N MET A 1 -8.11 -64.72 29.22
CA MET A 1 -6.99 -63.76 29.38
C MET A 1 -6.54 -63.36 27.97
N ARG A 2 -7.04 -62.24 27.41
CA ARG A 2 -6.29 -60.96 27.20
C ARG A 2 -4.83 -61.24 26.83
N LYS A 3 -4.35 -60.92 25.62
CA LYS A 3 -4.15 -59.55 25.13
C LYS A 3 -4.26 -59.49 23.59
N GLY A 4 -5.11 -58.57 23.13
CA GLY A 4 -5.37 -58.31 21.73
C GLY A 4 -4.26 -57.51 21.05
N LEU A 5 -4.05 -57.91 19.81
CA LEU A 5 -3.55 -57.17 18.66
C LEU A 5 -3.96 -55.68 18.70
N ALA A 6 -3.04 -54.79 19.06
CA ALA A 6 -3.17 -53.34 18.88
C ALA A 6 -1.78 -52.72 18.80
N LEU A 7 -1.05 -52.99 17.71
CA LEU A 7 0.08 -52.14 17.35
C LEU A 7 -0.49 -50.95 16.59
N VAL A 8 -0.72 -49.90 17.35
CA VAL A 8 -1.18 -48.58 16.93
C VAL A 8 -0.32 -48.10 15.76
N LEU A 9 -0.97 -47.76 14.64
CA LEU A 9 -0.40 -46.96 13.55
C LEU A 9 0.09 -45.63 14.13
N GLY A 10 1.36 -45.59 14.52
CA GLY A 10 2.06 -44.39 14.95
C GLY A 10 2.51 -43.58 13.74
N LEU A 11 1.80 -42.49 13.49
CA LEU A 11 2.28 -41.19 13.01
C LEU A 11 3.64 -41.18 12.27
N LEU A 12 3.60 -40.87 10.97
CA LEU A 12 4.55 -39.96 10.32
C LEU A 12 3.82 -39.31 9.13
N LEU A 13 2.87 -38.43 9.44
CA LEU A 13 2.57 -37.34 8.52
C LEU A 13 3.81 -36.44 8.59
N LEU A 14 4.81 -36.71 7.74
CA LEU A 14 5.84 -35.73 7.44
C LEU A 14 5.09 -34.54 6.85
N VAL A 15 4.70 -33.59 7.68
CA VAL A 15 4.48 -32.23 7.21
C VAL A 15 5.86 -31.79 6.78
N MET A 16 6.17 -32.01 5.51
CA MET A 16 7.22 -31.30 4.81
C MET A 16 6.83 -29.83 4.93
N VAL A 17 7.22 -29.18 6.04
CA VAL A 17 7.39 -27.73 6.05
C VAL A 17 8.57 -27.54 5.13
N GLN A 18 8.29 -27.50 3.83
CA GLN A 18 9.32 -27.14 2.90
C GLN A 18 9.61 -25.69 3.21
N LEU A 19 10.75 -25.48 3.88
CA LEU A 19 11.39 -24.19 4.06
C LEU A 19 11.82 -23.71 2.67
N TYR A 20 10.85 -23.39 1.81
CA TYR A 20 11.12 -22.58 0.65
C TYR A 20 11.50 -21.22 1.19
N SER A 21 12.77 -20.85 1.04
CA SER A 21 13.18 -19.46 1.11
C SER A 21 12.23 -18.69 0.18
N GLY A 22 11.45 -17.78 0.75
CA GLY A 22 10.42 -17.08 -0.02
C GLY A 22 11.03 -16.24 -1.12
N VAL A 23 10.47 -16.34 -2.33
CA VAL A 23 10.80 -15.45 -3.44
C VAL A 23 9.72 -14.38 -3.53
N MET A 24 10.15 -13.13 -3.40
CA MET A 24 9.31 -11.95 -3.60
C MET A 24 9.53 -11.39 -5.01
N MET A 25 8.44 -11.02 -5.68
CA MET A 25 8.48 -10.31 -6.95
C MET A 25 7.91 -8.90 -6.79
N GLN A 26 8.61 -7.90 -7.32
CA GLN A 26 8.03 -6.59 -7.57
C GLN A 26 7.05 -6.71 -8.75
N GLY A 27 5.76 -6.49 -8.49
CA GLY A 27 4.67 -6.72 -9.45
C GLY A 27 4.43 -5.58 -10.44
N PHE A 28 5.39 -4.68 -10.61
CA PHE A 28 5.30 -3.49 -11.47
C PHE A 28 6.70 -2.97 -11.82
N TYR A 29 6.78 -2.06 -12.77
CA TYR A 29 7.97 -1.28 -13.11
C TYR A 29 7.55 0.18 -13.32
N TRP A 30 8.51 1.08 -13.54
CA TRP A 30 8.17 2.48 -13.82
C TRP A 30 7.41 2.59 -15.14
N ASP A 31 6.29 3.32 -15.13
CA ASP A 31 5.49 3.60 -16.33
C ASP A 31 4.85 2.34 -16.98
N VAL A 32 4.38 1.38 -16.16
CA VAL A 32 3.55 0.25 -16.67
C VAL A 32 2.41 0.76 -17.53
N PRO A 33 1.94 0.07 -18.59
CA PRO A 33 0.95 0.60 -19.51
C PRO A 33 -0.23 1.29 -18.80
N SER A 34 -0.52 2.54 -19.20
CA SER A 34 -1.66 3.30 -18.69
C SER A 34 -2.99 2.66 -19.10
N GLY A 35 -4.09 3.14 -18.51
CA GLY A 35 -5.44 2.73 -18.89
C GLY A 35 -6.11 1.74 -17.93
N GLY A 36 -5.64 1.65 -16.68
CA GLY A 36 -6.40 1.01 -15.61
C GLY A 36 -6.41 -0.53 -15.63
N ASN A 37 -5.59 -1.18 -16.45
CA ASN A 37 -5.67 -2.64 -16.63
C ASN A 37 -4.51 -3.43 -15.99
N TRP A 38 -3.67 -2.78 -15.18
CA TRP A 38 -2.49 -3.42 -14.60
C TRP A 38 -2.87 -4.50 -13.59
N TYR A 39 -3.89 -4.27 -12.76
CA TYR A 39 -4.37 -5.27 -11.80
C TYR A 39 -4.86 -6.55 -12.49
N ASN A 40 -5.62 -6.45 -13.58
CA ASN A 40 -6.05 -7.61 -14.35
C ASN A 40 -4.89 -8.33 -15.04
N THR A 41 -3.94 -7.55 -15.56
CA THR A 41 -2.70 -8.09 -16.15
C THR A 41 -1.97 -8.96 -15.14
N MET A 42 -1.69 -8.44 -13.94
CA MET A 42 -1.00 -9.19 -12.89
C MET A 42 -1.83 -10.36 -12.34
N LYS A 43 -3.15 -10.17 -12.16
CA LYS A 43 -4.08 -11.23 -11.76
C LYS A 43 -4.00 -12.44 -12.71
N SER A 44 -3.94 -12.21 -14.02
CA SER A 44 -3.86 -13.28 -15.04
C SER A 44 -2.58 -14.14 -14.91
N LYS A 45 -1.54 -13.60 -14.26
CA LYS A 45 -0.24 -14.23 -14.07
C LYS A 45 -0.10 -14.97 -12.74
N ALA A 46 -1.05 -14.84 -11.82
CA ALA A 46 -0.92 -15.35 -10.46
C ALA A 46 -0.62 -16.87 -10.40
N TYR A 47 -1.29 -17.69 -11.22
CA TYR A 47 -1.03 -19.13 -11.28
C TYR A 47 0.38 -19.43 -11.83
N GLU A 48 0.74 -18.81 -12.95
CA GLU A 48 2.05 -19.00 -13.61
C GLU A 48 3.20 -18.60 -12.67
N LEU A 49 3.06 -17.48 -11.97
CA LEU A 49 4.04 -16.99 -11.01
C LEU A 49 4.16 -17.89 -9.78
N ARG A 50 3.06 -18.49 -9.31
CA ARG A 50 3.09 -19.43 -8.18
C ARG A 50 3.76 -20.75 -8.55
N TYR A 51 3.50 -21.25 -9.75
CA TYR A 51 3.85 -22.61 -10.17
C TYR A 51 4.87 -22.62 -11.31
N MET A 52 5.84 -21.71 -11.27
CA MET A 52 6.95 -21.67 -12.22
C MET A 52 7.66 -23.03 -12.32
N VAL A 53 8.11 -23.37 -13.53
CA VAL A 53 8.81 -24.63 -13.81
C VAL A 53 10.01 -24.80 -12.89
N GLY A 54 10.20 -26.01 -12.35
CA GLY A 54 11.31 -26.34 -11.45
C GLY A 54 11.08 -25.98 -9.99
N GLY A 55 9.88 -25.50 -9.61
CA GLY A 55 9.55 -25.19 -8.21
C GLY A 55 10.04 -23.83 -7.73
N TYR A 56 10.45 -22.95 -8.65
CA TYR A 56 10.98 -21.60 -8.36
C TYR A 56 9.92 -20.51 -8.26
N GLY A 57 8.67 -20.88 -7.98
CA GLY A 57 7.56 -19.93 -7.93
C GLY A 57 7.65 -18.94 -6.77
N ILE A 58 6.96 -17.82 -6.93
CA ILE A 58 6.91 -16.77 -5.91
C ILE A 58 5.95 -17.15 -4.78
N ASN A 59 6.20 -16.60 -3.61
CA ASN A 59 5.26 -16.66 -2.48
C ASN A 59 4.89 -15.28 -1.95
N ARG A 60 5.43 -14.21 -2.56
CA ARG A 60 5.08 -12.84 -2.25
C ARG A 60 5.13 -11.96 -3.49
N ILE A 61 4.20 -11.02 -3.59
CA ILE A 61 4.19 -9.99 -4.62
C ILE A 61 4.06 -8.61 -3.99
N TRP A 62 4.88 -7.66 -4.43
CA TRP A 62 4.82 -6.26 -4.05
C TRP A 62 4.04 -5.47 -5.11
N PHE A 63 2.88 -4.96 -4.72
CA PHE A 63 2.01 -4.11 -5.54
C PHE A 63 2.54 -2.65 -5.54
N PRO A 64 2.32 -1.88 -6.61
CA PRO A 64 2.59 -0.44 -6.58
C PRO A 64 1.72 0.27 -5.53
N PRO A 65 2.01 1.53 -5.16
CA PRO A 65 1.13 2.29 -4.30
C PRO A 65 -0.27 2.40 -4.92
N VAL A 66 -1.29 2.08 -4.13
CA VAL A 66 -2.64 1.80 -4.64
C VAL A 66 -3.60 2.98 -4.55
N SER A 67 -3.22 4.03 -3.83
CA SER A 67 -4.03 5.22 -3.61
C SER A 67 -3.98 6.17 -4.81
N LYS A 68 -5.02 6.96 -5.01
CA LYS A 68 -5.07 8.02 -6.01
C LYS A 68 -3.97 9.04 -5.73
N GLY A 69 -3.11 9.25 -6.73
CA GLY A 69 -2.07 10.27 -6.70
C GLY A 69 -2.50 11.57 -7.40
N GLN A 70 -1.76 12.64 -7.14
CA GLN A 70 -1.97 13.98 -7.71
C GLN A 70 -2.07 13.94 -9.24
N SER A 71 -1.23 13.13 -9.89
CA SER A 71 -1.18 13.02 -11.35
C SER A 71 -2.31 12.14 -11.92
N GLY A 72 -3.28 11.73 -11.10
CA GLY A 72 -4.46 10.98 -11.53
C GLY A 72 -4.12 9.68 -12.24
N GLY A 73 -4.63 9.51 -13.46
CA GLY A 73 -4.41 8.30 -14.27
C GLY A 73 -2.97 8.11 -14.76
N TYR A 74 -2.11 9.12 -14.60
CA TYR A 74 -0.69 9.06 -14.95
C TYR A 74 0.19 8.71 -13.75
N SER A 75 -0.33 8.84 -12.53
CA SER A 75 0.41 8.62 -11.28
C SER A 75 0.93 7.17 -11.19
N MET A 76 2.21 7.03 -10.82
CA MET A 76 2.78 5.74 -10.39
C MET A 76 2.53 5.44 -8.90
N GLY A 77 1.76 6.29 -8.21
CA GLY A 77 1.36 6.15 -6.82
C GLY A 77 2.29 6.83 -5.80
N TYR A 78 3.45 7.32 -6.22
CA TYR A 78 4.45 7.98 -5.36
C TYR A 78 4.20 9.48 -5.16
N ASP A 79 3.03 9.98 -5.56
CA ASP A 79 2.53 11.34 -5.35
C ASP A 79 1.14 11.29 -4.69
N PRO A 80 0.97 10.58 -3.54
CA PRO A 80 -0.34 10.23 -3.00
C PRO A 80 -1.16 11.49 -2.66
N HIS A 81 -2.41 11.53 -3.12
CA HIS A 81 -3.36 12.62 -2.87
C HIS A 81 -4.47 12.19 -1.91
N ASP A 82 -5.19 11.12 -2.23
CA ASP A 82 -6.26 10.58 -1.39
C ASP A 82 -6.00 9.11 -1.05
N TYR A 83 -5.53 8.87 0.17
CA TYR A 83 -5.16 7.54 0.65
C TYR A 83 -6.29 6.52 0.56
N TYR A 84 -7.55 6.95 0.75
CA TYR A 84 -8.71 6.05 0.79
C TYR A 84 -9.39 5.88 -0.58
N ASP A 85 -8.91 6.58 -1.61
CA ASP A 85 -9.33 6.34 -2.99
C ASP A 85 -8.38 5.34 -3.65
N LEU A 86 -8.81 4.10 -3.78
CA LEU A 86 -8.14 3.01 -4.49
C LEU A 86 -8.60 2.90 -5.95
N GLY A 87 -9.13 3.99 -6.51
CA GLY A 87 -9.69 4.02 -7.86
C GLY A 87 -11.21 3.86 -7.88
N GLN A 88 -11.93 4.44 -6.91
CA GLN A 88 -13.39 4.39 -6.82
C GLN A 88 -14.07 5.77 -6.76
N TYR A 89 -13.30 6.86 -6.67
CA TYR A 89 -13.83 8.22 -6.71
C TYR A 89 -13.35 9.00 -7.94
N ASN A 90 -14.23 9.81 -8.52
CA ASN A 90 -13.87 10.73 -9.59
C ASN A 90 -13.15 11.96 -9.00
N GLN A 91 -11.82 11.93 -8.99
CA GLN A 91 -10.95 13.03 -8.57
C GLN A 91 -9.61 12.94 -9.30
N ASP A 92 -8.88 14.07 -9.37
CA ASP A 92 -7.61 14.17 -10.11
C ASP A 92 -7.75 13.76 -11.59
N GLY A 93 -8.90 14.05 -12.18
CA GLY A 93 -9.17 13.80 -13.60
C GLY A 93 -9.43 12.33 -13.96
N THR A 94 -9.59 11.42 -12.99
CA THR A 94 -9.88 10.01 -13.25
C THR A 94 -10.70 9.36 -12.12
N VAL A 95 -11.45 8.30 -12.44
CA VAL A 95 -12.00 7.41 -11.41
C VAL A 95 -10.93 6.42 -10.98
N GLU A 96 -10.45 5.60 -11.91
CA GLU A 96 -9.45 4.58 -11.65
C GLU A 96 -8.08 5.19 -11.40
N THR A 97 -7.25 4.49 -10.64
CA THR A 97 -5.80 4.77 -10.62
C THR A 97 -5.19 4.37 -11.96
N ARG A 98 -3.90 4.67 -12.17
CA ARG A 98 -3.17 4.13 -13.33
C ARG A 98 -3.33 2.62 -13.48
N PHE A 99 -3.41 1.91 -12.35
CA PHE A 99 -3.36 0.45 -12.28
C PHE A 99 -4.74 -0.21 -12.40
N GLY A 100 -5.81 0.53 -12.11
CA GLY A 100 -7.21 0.10 -12.20
C GLY A 100 -8.08 0.57 -11.05
N SER A 101 -9.27 -0.02 -10.96
CA SER A 101 -10.28 0.23 -9.94
C SER A 101 -10.03 -0.55 -8.64
N GLN A 102 -10.70 -0.14 -7.56
CA GLN A 102 -10.68 -0.86 -6.28
C GLN A 102 -11.20 -2.31 -6.43
N ALA A 103 -12.21 -2.52 -7.28
CA ALA A 103 -12.79 -3.83 -7.51
C ALA A 103 -11.77 -4.79 -8.16
N GLU A 104 -11.01 -4.29 -9.14
CA GLU A 104 -9.96 -5.07 -9.81
C GLU A 104 -8.78 -5.33 -8.89
N LEU A 105 -8.38 -4.36 -8.07
CA LEU A 105 -7.36 -4.54 -7.02
C LEU A 105 -7.75 -5.68 -6.07
N LYS A 106 -8.98 -5.64 -5.53
CA LYS A 106 -9.51 -6.69 -4.64
C LYS A 106 -9.53 -8.05 -5.34
N SER A 107 -9.94 -8.08 -6.61
CA SER A 107 -9.94 -9.30 -7.41
C SER A 107 -8.53 -9.86 -7.58
N ALA A 108 -7.54 -9.02 -7.90
CA ALA A 108 -6.15 -9.43 -8.04
C ALA A 108 -5.58 -9.97 -6.73
N ILE A 109 -5.74 -9.23 -5.62
CA ILE A 109 -5.28 -9.65 -4.29
C ILE A 109 -5.91 -10.98 -3.89
N SER A 110 -7.22 -11.13 -4.07
CA SER A 110 -7.93 -12.38 -3.76
C SER A 110 -7.38 -13.57 -4.56
N THR A 111 -7.11 -13.39 -5.86
CA THR A 111 -6.52 -14.43 -6.72
C THR A 111 -5.09 -14.78 -6.31
N PHE A 112 -4.22 -13.81 -6.02
CA PHE A 112 -2.87 -14.11 -5.53
C PHE A 112 -2.92 -14.89 -4.20
N ARG A 113 -3.80 -14.48 -3.28
CA ARG A 113 -3.99 -15.13 -2.00
C ARG A 113 -4.52 -16.55 -2.12
N SER A 114 -5.41 -16.84 -3.07
CA SER A 114 -5.92 -18.21 -3.28
C SER A 114 -4.84 -19.18 -3.74
N TYR A 115 -3.76 -18.67 -4.34
CA TYR A 115 -2.56 -19.44 -4.68
C TYR A 115 -1.48 -19.45 -3.58
N GLY A 116 -1.77 -18.87 -2.42
CA GLY A 116 -0.83 -18.79 -1.30
C GLY A 116 0.29 -17.76 -1.49
N ILE A 117 0.08 -16.75 -2.34
CA ILE A 117 1.00 -15.61 -2.51
C ILE A 117 0.57 -14.49 -1.55
N ASP A 118 1.51 -14.01 -0.74
CA ASP A 118 1.37 -12.83 0.12
C ASP A 118 1.36 -11.55 -0.74
N CYS A 119 0.33 -10.72 -0.55
CA CYS A 119 0.21 -9.43 -1.21
C CYS A 119 0.75 -8.33 -0.28
N MET A 120 1.85 -7.70 -0.71
CA MET A 120 2.49 -6.58 -0.04
C MET A 120 2.06 -5.25 -0.65
N ALA A 121 1.56 -4.32 0.17
CA ALA A 121 1.24 -2.95 -0.25
C ALA A 121 2.46 -2.04 -0.13
N ASP A 122 2.61 -1.14 -1.10
CA ASP A 122 3.55 -0.03 -1.04
C ASP A 122 2.97 1.14 -0.24
N ILE A 123 3.69 1.55 0.81
CA ILE A 123 3.27 2.54 1.79
C ILE A 123 4.11 3.80 1.60
N VAL A 124 3.51 4.80 0.95
CA VAL A 124 4.09 6.13 0.71
C VAL A 124 3.52 7.10 1.73
N ILE A 125 4.27 7.38 2.79
CA ILE A 125 3.81 8.23 3.91
C ILE A 125 4.81 9.31 4.33
N ASN A 126 5.93 9.46 3.62
CA ASN A 126 6.83 10.57 3.89
C ASN A 126 6.18 11.91 3.52
N HIS A 127 5.54 11.95 2.37
CA HIS A 127 5.01 13.16 1.77
C HIS A 127 3.61 12.91 1.23
N ARG A 128 2.88 14.00 0.97
CA ARG A 128 1.58 13.98 0.31
C ARG A 128 1.57 15.02 -0.80
N SER A 129 0.81 14.81 -1.86
CA SER A 129 0.76 15.75 -2.99
C SER A 129 -0.65 15.98 -3.51
N GLY A 130 -0.86 17.09 -4.24
CA GLY A 130 -2.15 17.44 -4.84
C GLY A 130 -3.07 18.28 -3.94
N GLY A 131 -2.61 18.63 -2.73
CA GLY A 131 -3.34 19.55 -1.86
C GLY A 131 -3.55 20.91 -2.52
N ALA A 132 -4.69 21.54 -2.25
CA ALA A 132 -4.96 22.90 -2.70
C ALA A 132 -4.06 23.91 -1.95
N SER A 133 -3.91 25.09 -2.54
CA SER A 133 -3.17 26.20 -1.92
C SER A 133 -3.95 26.74 -0.72
N GLU A 134 -3.30 26.83 0.44
CA GLU A 134 -3.78 27.53 1.63
C GLU A 134 -2.66 28.34 2.27
N TYR A 135 -3.01 29.36 3.06
CA TYR A 135 -2.03 30.11 3.84
C TYR A 135 -1.48 29.24 4.99
N ASN A 136 -0.16 29.15 5.09
CA ASN A 136 0.52 28.44 6.16
C ASN A 136 1.23 29.43 7.09
N PRO A 137 0.77 29.56 8.35
CA PRO A 137 1.36 30.50 9.30
C PRO A 137 2.81 30.17 9.68
N TYR A 138 3.25 28.91 9.51
CA TYR A 138 4.61 28.48 9.87
C TYR A 138 5.65 28.76 8.78
N THR A 139 5.22 29.04 7.55
CA THR A 139 6.10 29.45 6.45
C THR A 139 5.94 30.93 6.08
N GLY A 140 4.88 31.59 6.56
CA GLY A 140 4.55 32.98 6.21
C GLY A 140 4.06 33.15 4.78
N GLY A 141 3.63 32.05 4.12
CA GLY A 141 3.18 32.05 2.74
C GLY A 141 2.23 30.89 2.44
N ASN A 142 1.80 30.77 1.18
CA ASN A 142 0.90 29.70 0.79
C ASN A 142 1.66 28.38 0.56
N THR A 143 1.07 27.26 0.99
CA THR A 143 1.55 25.90 0.73
C THR A 143 0.44 25.03 0.14
N TRP A 144 0.83 23.97 -0.55
CA TRP A 144 -0.09 23.01 -1.20
C TRP A 144 -0.55 21.92 -0.21
N THR A 145 -1.08 22.35 0.94
CA THR A 145 -1.32 21.49 2.10
C THR A 145 -2.81 21.30 2.40
N ASP A 146 -3.72 21.89 1.63
CA ASP A 146 -5.16 21.75 1.89
C ASP A 146 -5.73 20.49 1.22
N PHE A 147 -5.93 19.45 2.02
CA PHE A 147 -6.53 18.17 1.62
C PHE A 147 -7.96 18.01 2.19
N ARG A 148 -8.66 19.09 2.55
CA ARG A 148 -10.02 18.98 3.13
C ARG A 148 -11.07 18.46 2.15
N ASN A 149 -10.81 18.60 0.87
CA ASN A 149 -11.75 18.29 -0.22
C ASN A 149 -11.42 16.98 -0.96
N VAL A 150 -10.58 16.11 -0.40
CA VAL A 150 -10.37 14.76 -0.94
C VAL A 150 -11.69 13.98 -1.00
N ALA A 151 -11.91 13.27 -2.10
CA ALA A 151 -13.23 12.71 -2.42
C ALA A 151 -13.67 11.61 -1.44
N SER A 152 -12.73 10.87 -0.85
CA SER A 152 -13.02 9.86 0.17
C SER A 152 -13.61 10.46 1.45
N GLY A 153 -13.36 11.74 1.71
CA GLY A 153 -13.72 12.41 2.96
C GLY A 153 -12.90 11.96 4.17
N MET A 154 -11.81 11.20 3.98
CA MET A 154 -10.98 10.65 5.05
C MET A 154 -9.59 11.32 5.08
N ALA A 155 -8.93 11.32 6.24
CA ALA A 155 -7.59 11.92 6.41
C ALA A 155 -7.50 13.35 5.85
N LYS A 156 -8.48 14.20 6.20
CA LYS A 156 -8.58 15.58 5.76
C LYS A 156 -7.57 16.43 6.52
N TRP A 157 -6.45 16.71 5.86
CA TRP A 157 -5.32 17.41 6.45
C TRP A 157 -5.20 18.83 5.90
N GLN A 158 -4.50 19.66 6.68
CA GLN A 158 -4.09 21.02 6.31
C GLN A 158 -2.64 21.21 6.73
N TYR A 159 -2.11 22.43 6.65
CA TYR A 159 -0.74 22.81 6.98
C TYR A 159 -0.23 22.23 8.32
N TRP A 160 -1.09 22.08 9.33
CA TRP A 160 -0.73 21.54 10.64
C TRP A 160 -0.28 20.07 10.62
N ALA A 161 -0.60 19.34 9.56
CA ALA A 161 -0.23 17.94 9.36
C ALA A 161 1.16 17.77 8.74
N PHE A 162 1.80 18.86 8.33
CA PHE A 162 3.04 18.85 7.57
C PHE A 162 4.12 19.67 8.27
N HIS A 163 5.38 19.44 7.94
CA HIS A 163 6.48 20.30 8.36
C HIS A 163 6.58 21.56 7.49
N PRO A 164 6.94 22.72 8.06
CA PRO A 164 7.03 23.01 9.49
C PRO A 164 5.65 23.18 10.14
N ASN A 165 5.52 22.83 11.43
CA ASN A 165 4.33 23.12 12.24
C ASN A 165 4.70 23.48 13.70
N ASN A 166 3.70 23.49 14.60
CA ASN A 166 3.88 23.82 16.02
C ASN A 166 4.60 22.75 16.86
N ILE A 167 4.87 21.56 16.31
CA ILE A 167 5.60 20.49 16.97
C ILE A 167 7.09 20.67 16.67
N HIS A 168 7.45 20.65 15.40
CA HIS A 168 8.81 20.93 14.93
C HIS A 168 8.83 21.30 13.44
N SER A 169 9.98 21.76 12.98
CA SER A 169 10.12 22.36 11.65
C SER A 169 10.53 21.38 10.55
N TYR A 170 11.01 20.19 10.91
CA TYR A 170 11.51 19.16 9.98
C TYR A 170 11.73 17.84 10.74
N ASP A 171 11.80 16.73 10.01
CA ASP A 171 12.22 15.42 10.52
C ASP A 171 13.49 14.90 9.83
N SER A 172 13.56 13.61 9.44
CA SER A 172 14.79 12.99 8.94
C SER A 172 15.11 13.36 7.48
N GLY A 173 14.11 13.80 6.71
CA GLY A 173 14.30 14.28 5.35
C GLY A 173 13.02 14.39 4.54
N SER A 174 12.99 15.37 3.63
CA SER A 174 11.86 15.58 2.73
C SER A 174 12.11 15.03 1.33
N PHE A 175 11.03 14.77 0.60
CA PHE A 175 11.09 14.29 -0.78
C PHE A 175 10.69 15.37 -1.78
N GLY A 176 11.69 15.93 -2.46
CA GLY A 176 11.48 16.96 -3.48
C GLY A 176 10.81 18.22 -2.91
N GLY A 177 9.76 18.69 -3.58
CA GLY A 177 8.98 19.87 -3.16
C GLY A 177 7.60 19.52 -2.59
N TYR A 178 7.32 18.24 -2.31
CA TYR A 178 6.01 17.84 -1.78
C TYR A 178 5.89 18.15 -0.28
N PRO A 179 4.68 18.49 0.19
CA PRO A 179 4.37 18.57 1.61
C PRO A 179 4.88 17.36 2.41
N ASP A 180 5.73 17.63 3.38
CA ASP A 180 6.41 16.63 4.20
C ASP A 180 5.60 16.33 5.47
N ILE A 181 5.23 15.08 5.69
CA ILE A 181 4.23 14.67 6.68
C ILE A 181 4.81 14.66 8.09
N CYS A 182 4.12 15.29 9.05
CA CYS A 182 4.50 15.27 10.46
C CYS A 182 3.91 14.07 11.20
N HIS A 183 4.71 13.03 11.35
CA HIS A 183 4.33 11.79 12.04
C HIS A 183 4.18 11.94 13.56
N ASP A 184 4.76 12.99 14.17
CA ASP A 184 4.61 13.29 15.59
C ASP A 184 3.26 13.97 15.91
N ASN A 185 2.52 14.41 14.88
CA ASN A 185 1.15 14.84 15.05
C ASN A 185 0.25 13.62 15.27
N SER A 186 -0.34 13.51 16.47
CA SER A 186 -1.14 12.34 16.84
C SER A 186 -2.35 12.07 15.93
N THR A 187 -2.94 13.12 15.35
CA THR A 187 -4.06 12.95 14.40
C THR A 187 -3.56 12.32 13.11
N VAL A 188 -2.46 12.83 12.56
CA VAL A 188 -1.81 12.29 11.35
C VAL A 188 -1.41 10.83 11.56
N TYR A 189 -0.71 10.54 12.66
CA TYR A 189 -0.29 9.18 12.98
C TYR A 189 -1.47 8.21 13.08
N ASN A 190 -2.55 8.60 13.75
CA ASN A 190 -3.75 7.78 13.89
C ASN A 190 -4.48 7.59 12.56
N ASP A 191 -4.55 8.62 11.70
CA ASP A 191 -5.14 8.52 10.37
C ASP A 191 -4.37 7.54 9.48
N ILE A 192 -3.03 7.62 9.45
CA ILE A 192 -2.18 6.67 8.71
C ILE A 192 -2.38 5.25 9.23
N LYS A 193 -2.36 5.05 10.55
CA LYS A 193 -2.61 3.74 11.17
C LYS A 193 -3.98 3.19 10.79
N ASN A 194 -5.03 4.02 10.83
CA ASN A 194 -6.38 3.63 10.45
C ASN A 194 -6.48 3.26 8.96
N TRP A 195 -5.79 4.00 8.09
CA TRP A 195 -5.71 3.69 6.67
C TRP A 195 -5.01 2.35 6.42
N MET A 196 -3.89 2.09 7.09
CA MET A 196 -3.20 0.80 6.96
C MET A 196 -4.06 -0.36 7.47
N LEU A 197 -4.77 -0.20 8.59
CA LEU A 197 -5.75 -1.19 9.06
C LEU A 197 -6.89 -1.40 8.07
N TRP A 198 -7.35 -0.32 7.43
CA TRP A 198 -8.37 -0.35 6.38
C TRP A 198 -7.88 -1.12 5.15
N LEU A 199 -6.62 -0.97 4.72
CA LEU A 199 -6.00 -1.74 3.64
C LEU A 199 -5.89 -3.24 3.94
N LYS A 200 -5.66 -3.63 5.19
CA LYS A 200 -5.62 -5.06 5.60
C LYS A 200 -6.99 -5.74 5.48
N ASN A 201 -8.07 -4.97 5.61
CA ASN A 201 -9.42 -5.52 5.58
C ASN A 201 -9.78 -5.98 4.15
N THR A 202 -10.19 -7.24 4.02
CA THR A 202 -10.58 -7.85 2.73
C THR A 202 -11.82 -7.20 2.10
N ALA A 203 -12.60 -6.45 2.89
CA ALA A 203 -13.67 -5.62 2.35
C ALA A 203 -13.16 -4.47 1.46
N ASN A 204 -11.92 -4.01 1.67
CA ASN A 204 -11.36 -2.82 1.01
C ASN A 204 -10.23 -3.16 0.02
N ALA A 205 -9.26 -3.98 0.45
CA ALA A 205 -8.17 -4.47 -0.39
C ALA A 205 -7.74 -5.88 0.04
N GLY A 206 -7.29 -6.04 1.29
CA GLY A 206 -6.89 -7.34 1.84
C GLY A 206 -5.38 -7.60 1.80
N PHE A 207 -4.55 -6.56 1.94
CA PHE A 207 -3.09 -6.71 2.01
C PHE A 207 -2.63 -7.43 3.29
N GLN A 208 -1.49 -8.10 3.23
CA GLN A 208 -0.93 -8.92 4.33
C GLN A 208 0.37 -8.35 4.89
N SER A 209 1.13 -7.62 4.07
CA SER A 209 2.44 -7.08 4.42
C SER A 209 2.68 -5.72 3.78
N TRP A 210 3.77 -5.06 4.18
CA TRP A 210 4.08 -3.68 3.81
C TRP A 210 5.48 -3.56 3.20
N ARG A 211 5.61 -2.75 2.15
CA ARG A 211 6.86 -2.15 1.66
C ARG A 211 6.80 -0.68 2.02
N TRP A 212 7.77 -0.17 2.77
CA TRP A 212 7.79 1.22 3.19
C TRP A 212 8.63 2.05 2.23
N ASP A 213 8.01 3.05 1.61
CA ASP A 213 8.71 3.97 0.72
C ASP A 213 9.50 5.01 1.53
N TYR A 214 10.69 5.36 1.02
CA TYR A 214 11.54 6.46 1.50
C TYR A 214 11.70 6.54 3.05
N VAL A 215 11.95 5.41 3.72
CA VAL A 215 12.15 5.33 5.20
C VAL A 215 13.32 6.16 5.75
N LYS A 216 14.14 6.77 4.90
CA LYS A 216 15.17 7.73 5.34
C LYS A 216 14.60 9.11 5.66
N GLY A 217 13.38 9.40 5.22
CA GLY A 217 12.77 10.70 5.41
C GLY A 217 12.05 10.87 6.75
N PHE A 218 11.66 9.78 7.42
CA PHE A 218 10.97 9.85 8.71
C PHE A 218 11.60 8.94 9.78
N SER A 219 11.22 9.15 11.05
CA SER A 219 11.77 8.40 12.18
C SER A 219 11.50 6.88 12.07
N PRO A 220 12.48 6.01 12.40
CA PRO A 220 12.26 4.57 12.48
C PRO A 220 11.16 4.16 13.46
N SER A 221 10.78 5.00 14.44
CA SER A 221 9.71 4.73 15.40
C SER A 221 8.30 4.73 14.79
N VAL A 222 8.15 5.15 13.53
CA VAL A 222 6.88 5.15 12.80
C VAL A 222 6.49 3.75 12.31
N VAL A 223 7.46 2.85 12.13
CA VAL A 223 7.31 1.51 11.50
C VAL A 223 7.08 0.41 12.52
#